data_AF-A0A1V4I3J9-F1
#
_entry.id   AF-A0A1V4I3J9-F1
#
_cell.length_a   1.000
_cell.length_b   1.000
_cell.length_c   1.000
_cell.angle_alpha   90.00
_cell.angle_beta   90.00
_cell.angle_gamma   90.00
#
_symmetry.space_group_name_H-M   'P 1'
#
loop_
_entity.id
_entity.type
_entity.pdbx_description
1 polymer ?
#
loop_
_entity_poly.entity_id
_entity_poly.type
_entity_poly.pdbx_seq_one_letter_code
_entity_poly.pdbx_strand_id
1 'polypeptide(L)' 'MTTYQHTLTIGDGEYLALSDALKLMIEHCEAQMKAGEGAPYNAYRQYCNAMLDRLRAAPAQITSTNNFFNER' A
#
# COMPACT_ATOMS: atom_id res chain seq x y z
N MET A 1 22.64 3.60 7.91
CA MET A 1 21.67 3.98 6.86
C MET A 1 20.69 4.94 7.52
N THR A 2 20.61 6.18 7.06
CA THR A 2 19.67 7.17 7.59
C THR A 2 18.27 6.82 7.07
N THR A 3 17.32 6.63 7.98
CA THR A 3 15.94 6.29 7.63
C THR A 3 15.11 7.57 7.56
N TYR A 4 14.47 7.82 6.41
CA TYR A 4 13.53 8.91 6.23
C TYR A 4 12.11 8.38 6.33
N GLN A 5 11.27 9.07 7.11
CA GLN A 5 9.85 8.74 7.27
C GLN A 5 9.01 9.91 6.79
N HIS A 6 8.04 9.63 5.92
CA HIS A 6 7.09 10.62 5.40
C HIS A 6 5.66 10.10 5.62
N THR A 7 4.74 11.03 5.89
CA THR A 7 3.30 10.75 5.95
C THR A 7 2.71 11.10 4.59
N LEU A 8 2.01 10.14 3.98
CA LEU A 8 1.28 10.32 2.72
C LEU A 8 -0.21 10.30 3.02
N THR A 9 -0.93 11.30 2.52
CA THR A 9 -2.39 11.27 2.44
C THR A 9 -2.75 10.74 1.06
N ILE A 10 -3.49 9.64 1.02
CA ILE A 10 -3.94 8.98 -0.21
C ILE A 10 -5.47 8.95 -0.22
N GLY A 11 -6.08 9.22 -1.37
CA GLY A 11 -7.52 9.09 -1.57
C GLY A 11 -7.94 7.62 -1.76
N ASP A 12 -9.26 7.38 -1.82
CA ASP A 12 -9.82 6.03 -1.94
C ASP A 12 -9.36 5.29 -3.21
N GLY A 13 -9.23 6.00 -4.33
CA GLY A 13 -8.75 5.42 -5.60
C GLY A 13 -7.27 5.03 -5.54
N GLU A 14 -6.44 5.86 -4.91
CA GLU A 14 -5.01 5.60 -4.70
C GLU A 14 -4.79 4.45 -3.70
N TYR A 15 -5.63 4.38 -2.66
CA TYR A 15 -5.66 3.27 -1.72
C TYR A 15 -5.93 1.94 -2.42
N LEU A 16 -6.95 1.87 -3.26
CA LEU A 16 -7.30 0.66 -4.01
C LEU A 16 -6.17 0.27 -4.97
N ALA A 17 -5.67 1.22 -5.76
CA ALA A 17 -4.59 0.99 -6.70
C ALA A 17 -3.31 0.49 -6.00
N LEU A 18 -2.94 1.11 -4.87
CA LEU A 18 -1.78 0.70 -4.09
C LEU A 18 -1.98 -0.67 -3.45
N SER A 19 -3.18 -0.97 -2.95
CA SER A 19 -3.51 -2.27 -2.39
C SER A 19 -3.35 -3.39 -3.42
N ASP A 20 -3.85 -3.19 -4.63
CA ASP A 20 -3.75 -4.18 -5.70
C ASP A 20 -2.32 -4.30 -6.24
N ALA A 21 -1.61 -3.18 -6.41
CA ALA A 21 -0.19 -3.21 -6.79
C ALA A 21 0.66 -3.99 -5.78
N LEU A 22 0.42 -3.80 -4.47
CA LEU A 22 1.13 -4.54 -3.42
C LEU A 22 0.84 -6.05 -3.47
N LYS A 23 -0.41 -6.46 -3.73
CA LYS A 23 -0.75 -7.90 -3.91
C LYS A 23 -0.04 -8.49 -5.12
N LEU A 24 -0.06 -7.79 -6.25
CA LEU A 24 0.59 -8.22 -7.49
C LEU A 24 2.10 -8.40 -7.29
N MET A 25 2.74 -7.50 -6.53
CA MET A 25 4.16 -7.61 -6.21
C MET A 25 4.45 -8.81 -5.29
N ILE A 26 3.58 -9.10 -4.33
CA ILE A 26 3.70 -10.29 -3.47
C ILE A 26 3.60 -11.57 -4.31
N GLU A 27 2.61 -11.66 -5.19
CA GLU A 27 2.43 -12.80 -6.10
C GLU A 27 3.65 -13.00 -7.01
N HIS A 28 4.19 -11.90 -7.56
CA HIS A 28 5.41 -11.94 -8.35
C HIS A 28 6.60 -12.48 -7.54
N CYS A 29 6.80 -11.97 -6.32
CA CYS A 29 7.87 -12.44 -5.45
C CYS A 29 7.71 -13.93 -5.10
N GLU A 30 6.49 -14.40 -4.87
CA GLU A 30 6.22 -15.82 -4.60
C GLU A 30 6.47 -16.71 -5.81
N ALA A 31 6.14 -16.25 -7.02
CA ALA A 31 6.45 -16.96 -8.26
C ALA A 31 7.98 -17.11 -8.45
N GLN A 32 8.74 -16.05 -8.20
CA GLN A 32 10.20 -16.07 -8.31
C GLN A 32 10.86 -16.95 -7.25
N MET A 33 10.35 -16.91 -6.02
CA MET A 33 10.79 -17.83 -4.96
C MET A 33 10.53 -19.30 -5.31
N LYS A 34 9.39 -19.62 -5.94
CA LYS A 34 9.10 -20.99 -6.43
C LYS A 34 9.99 -21.39 -7.60
N ALA A 35 10.43 -20.45 -8.42
CA ALA A 35 11.37 -20.67 -9.52
C ALA A 35 12.82 -20.92 -9.05
N GLY A 36 13.10 -20.80 -7.75
CA GLY A 36 14.42 -21.03 -7.15
C GLY A 36 15.19 -19.75 -6.83
N GLU A 37 14.66 -18.57 -7.17
CA GLU A 37 15.26 -17.28 -6.83
C GLU A 37 14.80 -16.84 -5.43
N GLY A 38 15.54 -17.24 -4.39
CA GLY A 38 15.15 -16.95 -2.99
C GLY A 38 15.37 -15.49 -2.56
N ALA A 39 16.52 -14.91 -2.90
CA ALA A 39 16.85 -13.51 -2.63
C ALA A 39 16.98 -12.77 -3.97
N PRO A 40 16.53 -11.51 -4.11
CA PRO A 40 15.99 -10.58 -3.08
C PRO A 40 14.47 -10.68 -2.82
N TYR A 41 13.76 -11.56 -3.53
CA TYR A 41 12.30 -11.61 -3.54
C TYR A 41 11.67 -11.91 -2.17
N ASN A 42 12.31 -12.71 -1.32
CA ASN A 42 11.81 -12.92 0.05
C ASN A 42 11.82 -11.62 0.87
N ALA A 43 12.85 -10.77 0.71
CA ALA A 43 12.89 -9.49 1.39
C ALA A 43 11.80 -8.56 0.86
N TYR A 44 11.65 -8.46 -0.47
CA TYR A 44 10.58 -7.66 -1.08
C TYR A 44 9.19 -8.13 -0.67
N ARG A 45 8.95 -9.44 -0.60
CA ARG A 45 7.69 -10.00 -0.09
C ARG A 45 7.40 -9.55 1.33
N GLN A 46 8.40 -9.56 2.22
CA GLN A 46 8.23 -9.10 3.61
C GLN A 46 7.93 -7.60 3.67
N TYR A 47 8.64 -6.79 2.89
CA TYR A 47 8.39 -5.34 2.81
C TYR A 47 6.99 -5.04 2.26
N CYS A 48 6.55 -5.71 1.20
CA CYS A 48 5.23 -5.52 0.62
C CYS A 48 4.11 -5.92 1.60
N ASN A 49 4.27 -7.03 2.33
CA ASN A 49 3.32 -7.41 3.39
C ASN A 49 3.25 -6.34 4.49
N ALA A 50 4.40 -5.85 4.97
CA ALA A 50 4.42 -4.80 5.98
C ALA A 50 3.79 -3.48 5.48
N MET A 51 3.97 -3.13 4.20
CA MET A 51 3.30 -1.98 3.58
C MET A 51 1.78 -2.17 3.49
N LEU A 52 1.32 -3.38 3.14
CA LEU A 52 -0.08 -3.70 3.01
C LEU A 52 -0.79 -3.68 4.38
N ASP A 53 -0.15 -4.21 5.42
CA ASP A 53 -0.65 -4.14 6.79
C ASP A 53 -0.73 -2.69 7.29
N ARG A 54 0.29 -1.86 7.00
CA ARG A 54 0.26 -0.42 7.32
C ARG A 54 -0.85 0.29 6.58
N LEU A 55 -1.06 -0.04 5.30
CA LEU A 55 -2.13 0.53 4.48
C LEU A 55 -3.50 0.19 5.06
N ARG A 56 -3.73 -1.06 5.50
CA ARG A 56 -4.97 -1.49 6.15
C ARG A 56 -5.17 -0.90 7.55
N ALA A 57 -4.09 -0.69 8.29
CA ALA A 57 -4.12 -0.10 9.63
C ALA A 57 -4.24 1.43 9.60
N ALA A 58 -3.99 2.07 8.45
CA ALA A 58 -4.14 3.50 8.31
C ALA A 58 -5.62 3.88 8.53
N PRO A 59 -5.93 4.81 9.45
CA PRO A 59 -7.30 5.23 9.69
C PRO A 59 -7.83 5.86 8.41
N ALA A 60 -8.89 5.28 7.84
CA ALA A 60 -9.63 5.90 6.75
C ALA A 60 -10.19 7.23 7.25
N GLN A 61 -9.53 8.34 6.88
CA GLN A 61 -10.13 9.65 7.04
C GLN A 61 -11.24 9.78 5.99
N ILE A 62 -12.45 9.36 6.38
CA ILE A 62 -13.67 9.56 5.61
C ILE A 62 -13.91 11.07 5.54
N THR A 63 -13.28 11.72 4.56
CA THR A 63 -13.46 13.15 4.31
C THR A 63 -14.62 13.29 3.33
N SER A 64 -15.82 12.87 3.75
CA SER A 64 -17.05 13.14 3.00
C SER A 64 -17.37 14.62 3.13
N THR A 65 -16.80 15.42 2.21
CA THR A 65 -17.10 16.85 2.13
C THR A 65 -18.36 17.02 1.27
N ASN A 66 -19.53 16.96 1.91
CA ASN A 66 -20.79 17.34 1.29
C ASN A 66 -20.88 18.88 1.21
N ASN A 67 -20.32 19.50 0.16
CA ASN A 67 -20.45 20.94 -0.11
C ASN A 67 -21.83 21.30 -0.72
N PHE A 68 -22.93 20.71 -0.24
CA PHE A 68 -24.29 20.97 -0.75
C PHE A 68 -25.04 22.10 -0.03
N PHE A 69 -24.40 22.81 0.90
CA PHE A 69 -25.02 23.92 1.61
C PHE A 69 -24.07 25.10 1.70
N ASN A 70 -24.25 26.11 0.83
CA ASN A 70 -24.40 27.52 1.21
C ASN A 70 -24.30 28.44 -0.03
N GLU A 71 -25.34 28.43 -0.88
CA GLU A 71 -25.66 29.59 -1.73
C GLU A 71 -26.95 30.20 -1.17
N ARG A 72 -26.80 31.25 -0.35
CA ARG A 72 -27.85 32.18 0.02
C ARG A 72 -27.40 33.58 -0.34
#